data_AF-A0A8T2FDV5-F1
#
_entry.id   AF-A0A8T2FDV5-F1
#
_cell.length_a   1.000
_cell.length_b   1.000
_cell.length_c   1.000
_cell.angle_alpha   90.00
_cell.angle_beta   90.00
_cell.angle_gamma   90.00
#
_symmetry.space_group_name_H-M   'P 1'
#
loop_
_entity.id
_entity.type
_entity.pdbx_description
1 polymer ?
#
loop_
_entity_poly.entity_id
_entity_poly.type
_entity_poly.pdbx_seq_one_letter_code
_entity_poly.pdbx_strand_id
1 'polypeptide(L)'
;MGNVISGGSRPENHRDRTSPPYPNPNAQYQGNYPSPYQDCARYPYGEMASPVQYVEHQEAVTIRNDINLKKETLRLEPDEQNPGKFLLSFTFDASVPGSITVMFFAKEGKDCNLIATKEDLFPSTQVSFAKGLEQRFKQACGTGIDFSDMSEADLVEANETDVYHVAVKAEVVSEDDHPESGTPNRQITHVVLEKDHKGEYKARVVKQILWVNGNRYVLQEIYGIGNTVDDNGEDANERGKECVICLSEPRDTTVLPCRHMCMCSGCAKLLRFQTNLCPICRQPVDRLLEITVNNNDRN
;
A
#
# COMPACT_ATOMS: atom_id res chain seq x y z
N MET A 1 -4.86 -16.00 -52.80
CA MET A 1 -4.64 -17.03 -53.85
C MET A 1 -4.23 -18.30 -53.15
N GLY A 2 -5.11 -19.29 -53.14
CA GLY A 2 -4.86 -20.58 -52.51
C GLY A 2 -4.04 -21.51 -53.39
N ASN A 3 -3.49 -22.55 -52.77
CA ASN A 3 -3.55 -23.92 -53.28
C ASN A 3 -3.30 -24.92 -52.14
N VAL A 4 -4.13 -25.96 -52.16
CA VAL A 4 -4.19 -27.17 -51.32
C VAL A 4 -3.47 -28.27 -52.15
N ILE A 5 -2.80 -29.32 -51.65
CA ILE A 5 -3.37 -30.63 -51.23
C ILE A 5 -2.23 -31.62 -50.85
N SER A 6 -2.49 -32.38 -49.78
CA SER A 6 -2.12 -33.78 -49.41
C SER A 6 -0.69 -34.25 -49.14
N GLY A 7 -0.56 -35.00 -48.02
CA GLY A 7 -0.16 -36.41 -48.11
C GLY A 7 0.72 -36.96 -46.98
N GLY A 8 0.13 -37.79 -46.11
CA GLY A 8 0.77 -39.03 -45.61
C GLY A 8 1.53 -38.98 -44.27
N SER A 9 0.85 -39.38 -43.19
CA SER A 9 1.46 -39.70 -41.88
C SER A 9 1.14 -41.14 -41.48
N ARG A 10 2.16 -42.03 -41.48
CA ARG A 10 2.37 -43.14 -40.52
C ARG A 10 3.61 -43.96 -40.92
N PRO A 11 4.38 -44.40 -39.92
CA PRO A 11 4.44 -45.85 -39.72
C PRO A 11 4.21 -46.26 -38.27
N GLU A 12 3.55 -47.41 -38.15
CA GLU A 12 3.41 -48.22 -36.95
C GLU A 12 4.76 -48.82 -36.57
N ASN A 13 5.06 -48.89 -35.28
CA ASN A 13 6.03 -49.83 -34.74
C ASN A 13 5.46 -50.48 -33.48
N HIS A 14 4.98 -51.71 -33.67
CA HIS A 14 4.90 -52.75 -32.66
C HIS A 14 6.23 -52.88 -31.91
N ARG A 15 6.20 -53.05 -30.58
CA ARG A 15 7.13 -53.95 -29.90
C ARG A 15 6.60 -54.46 -28.56
N ASP A 16 6.87 -55.73 -28.39
CA ASP A 16 6.35 -56.70 -27.45
C ASP A 16 6.60 -56.45 -25.96
N ARG A 17 5.72 -57.12 -25.21
CA ARG A 17 5.84 -57.55 -23.82
C ARG A 17 7.22 -58.16 -23.52
N THR A 18 7.81 -57.80 -22.39
CA THR A 18 8.49 -58.74 -21.47
C THR A 18 8.76 -58.04 -20.13
N SER A 19 8.13 -58.53 -19.07
CA SER A 19 8.42 -58.21 -17.66
C SER A 19 9.68 -58.94 -17.19
N PRO A 20 10.52 -58.37 -16.30
CA PRO A 20 11.48 -59.14 -15.51
C PRO A 20 10.91 -59.49 -14.11
N PRO A 21 11.37 -60.59 -13.48
CA PRO A 21 10.68 -61.25 -12.38
C PRO A 21 11.15 -60.78 -10.99
N TYR A 22 10.23 -60.84 -10.02
CA TYR A 22 10.49 -60.69 -8.59
C TYR A 22 11.38 -61.83 -8.04
N PRO A 23 12.32 -61.56 -7.12
CA PRO A 23 12.87 -62.56 -6.22
C PRO A 23 12.03 -62.67 -4.94
N ASN A 24 11.46 -63.85 -4.73
CA ASN A 24 10.91 -64.32 -3.46
C ASN A 24 12.05 -64.85 -2.57
N PRO A 25 12.16 -64.42 -1.31
CA PRO A 25 12.87 -65.20 -0.31
C PRO A 25 11.97 -65.44 0.91
N ASN A 26 11.28 -66.58 0.91
CA ASN A 26 10.75 -67.18 2.13
C ASN A 26 11.54 -68.46 2.44
N ALA A 27 12.58 -68.29 3.25
CA ALA A 27 13.27 -69.32 4.03
C ALA A 27 14.09 -68.50 5.05
N GLN A 28 13.83 -68.43 6.35
CA GLN A 28 13.67 -69.54 7.29
C GLN A 28 13.24 -68.98 8.68
N TYR A 29 12.36 -69.76 9.34
CA TYR A 29 12.37 -70.07 10.78
C TYR A 29 11.63 -69.18 11.80
N GLN A 30 10.58 -69.83 12.34
CA GLN A 30 10.21 -69.96 13.76
C GLN A 30 9.42 -68.83 14.45
N GLY A 31 8.10 -69.02 14.47
CA GLY A 31 7.36 -69.31 15.70
C GLY A 31 7.24 -68.20 16.75
N ASN A 32 6.12 -67.47 16.73
CA ASN A 32 5.21 -67.35 17.88
C ASN A 32 3.96 -66.55 17.46
N TYR A 33 2.80 -67.18 17.48
CA TYR A 33 1.52 -66.47 17.46
C TYR A 33 1.08 -66.19 18.91
N PRO A 34 0.70 -64.94 19.23
CA PRO A 34 -0.42 -64.70 20.14
C PRO A 34 -1.62 -64.07 19.43
N SER A 35 -2.78 -64.47 19.93
CA SER A 35 -4.18 -64.18 19.57
C SER A 35 -4.57 -62.69 19.56
N PRO A 36 -5.64 -62.28 18.83
CA PRO A 36 -6.01 -60.87 18.63
C PRO A 36 -6.88 -60.32 19.78
N TYR A 37 -6.31 -60.17 20.97
CA TYR A 37 -6.91 -59.37 22.04
C TYR A 37 -5.79 -58.79 22.91
N GLN A 38 -5.36 -57.56 22.62
CA GLN A 38 -4.72 -56.57 23.52
C GLN A 38 -3.81 -55.64 22.70
N ASP A 39 -4.30 -54.47 22.32
CA ASP A 39 -3.71 -53.17 22.71
C ASP A 39 -4.44 -52.03 21.98
N CYS A 40 -5.60 -51.69 22.51
CA CYS A 40 -6.20 -50.39 22.31
C CYS A 40 -5.56 -49.39 23.29
N ALA A 41 -4.30 -48.99 23.06
CA ALA A 41 -3.72 -47.87 23.80
C ALA A 41 -2.53 -47.23 23.07
N ARG A 42 -2.60 -45.89 22.94
CA ARG A 42 -1.52 -44.93 22.66
C ARG A 42 -1.20 -44.65 21.18
N TYR A 43 -2.16 -43.99 20.53
CA TYR A 43 -1.78 -42.88 19.64
C TYR A 43 -1.06 -41.80 20.47
N PRO A 44 0.05 -41.21 20.00
CA PRO A 44 0.56 -39.98 20.60
C PRO A 44 -0.56 -38.95 20.49
N TYR A 45 -0.99 -38.45 21.64
CA TYR A 45 -1.90 -37.32 21.75
C TYR A 45 -1.48 -36.26 20.74
N GLY A 46 -2.37 -35.96 19.78
CA GLY A 46 -2.20 -34.79 18.93
C GLY A 46 -1.95 -33.59 19.83
N GLU A 47 -0.91 -32.83 19.49
CA GLU A 47 -0.67 -31.51 20.08
C GLU A 47 -2.01 -30.78 20.09
N MET A 48 -2.47 -30.43 21.29
CA MET A 48 -3.62 -29.55 21.43
C MET A 48 -3.28 -28.30 20.63
N ALA A 49 -3.97 -28.10 19.50
CA ALA A 49 -3.88 -26.86 18.75
C ALA A 49 -4.07 -25.72 19.75
N SER A 50 -3.02 -24.95 19.98
CA SER A 50 -3.07 -23.75 20.81
C SER A 50 -4.27 -22.94 20.36
N PRO A 51 -5.11 -22.42 21.29
CA PRO A 51 -6.29 -21.67 20.92
C PRO A 51 -5.86 -20.54 19.98
N VAL A 52 -6.44 -20.51 18.78
CA VAL A 52 -6.16 -19.48 17.79
C VAL A 52 -6.41 -18.14 18.47
N GLN A 53 -5.37 -17.29 18.55
CA GLN A 53 -5.48 -16.00 19.23
C GLN A 53 -6.64 -15.21 18.62
N TYR A 54 -7.46 -14.60 19.48
CA TYR A 54 -8.60 -13.80 19.04
C TYR A 54 -8.10 -12.61 18.22
N VAL A 55 -8.37 -12.64 16.92
CA VAL A 55 -8.10 -11.53 16.02
C VAL A 55 -9.24 -10.52 16.16
N GLU A 56 -8.93 -9.26 16.45
CA GLU A 56 -9.93 -8.22 16.62
C GLU A 56 -10.55 -7.82 15.26
N HIS A 57 -11.88 -7.62 15.21
CA HIS A 57 -12.60 -7.08 14.05
C HIS A 57 -12.93 -5.64 14.32
N GLN A 58 -12.52 -4.73 13.45
CA GLN A 58 -12.83 -3.32 13.57
C GLN A 58 -13.47 -2.83 12.28
N GLU A 59 -14.48 -1.99 12.39
CA GLU A 59 -15.00 -1.23 11.26
C GLU A 59 -14.14 0.00 11.03
N ALA A 60 -13.89 0.34 9.77
CA ALA A 60 -13.15 1.53 9.40
C ALA A 60 -13.93 2.80 9.70
N VAL A 61 -13.22 3.81 10.22
CA VAL A 61 -13.77 5.16 10.38
C VAL A 61 -13.43 5.97 9.13
N THR A 62 -14.44 6.52 8.48
CA THR A 62 -14.26 7.42 7.34
C THR A 62 -13.79 8.79 7.84
N ILE A 63 -12.65 9.24 7.34
CA ILE A 63 -12.08 10.55 7.65
C ILE A 63 -12.21 11.44 6.42
N ARG A 64 -12.84 12.61 6.58
CA ARG A 64 -12.91 13.62 5.53
C ARG A 64 -11.57 14.35 5.45
N ASN A 65 -10.87 14.19 4.34
CA ASN A 65 -9.70 14.99 4.04
C ASN A 65 -10.13 16.24 3.25
N ASP A 66 -9.93 17.42 3.82
CA ASP A 66 -10.31 18.67 3.17
C ASP A 66 -9.32 19.13 2.10
N ILE A 67 -8.07 18.67 2.17
CA ILE A 67 -7.04 18.98 1.18
C ILE A 67 -6.29 17.71 0.83
N ASN A 68 -6.38 17.28 -0.42
CA ASN A 68 -5.81 16.03 -0.89
C ASN A 68 -4.77 16.26 -1.98
N LEU A 69 -3.50 16.25 -1.60
CA LEU A 69 -2.37 16.23 -2.52
C LEU A 69 -2.26 14.85 -3.18
N LYS A 70 -2.27 14.85 -4.51
CA LYS A 70 -2.13 13.65 -5.36
C LYS A 70 -0.67 13.29 -5.52
N LYS A 71 -0.20 12.33 -4.74
CA LYS A 71 1.22 11.99 -4.61
C LYS A 71 1.88 11.60 -5.94
N GLU A 72 1.14 10.99 -6.85
CA GLU A 72 1.58 10.52 -8.16
C GLU A 72 1.84 11.64 -9.17
N THR A 73 1.30 12.83 -8.91
CA THR A 73 1.49 14.01 -9.76
C THR A 73 2.63 14.91 -9.28
N LEU A 74 3.24 14.61 -8.13
CA LEU A 74 4.36 15.38 -7.58
C LEU A 74 5.63 15.17 -8.41
N ARG A 75 6.19 16.29 -8.89
CA ARG A 75 7.36 16.33 -9.77
C ARG A 75 8.25 17.52 -9.46
N LEU A 76 9.51 17.39 -9.87
CA LEU A 76 10.46 18.49 -9.97
C LEU A 76 10.55 18.91 -11.43
N GLU A 77 10.33 20.18 -11.70
CA GLU A 77 10.40 20.79 -13.04
C GLU A 77 11.55 21.80 -13.07
N PRO A 78 12.37 21.88 -14.15
CA PRO A 78 13.37 22.93 -14.28
C PRO A 78 12.75 24.33 -14.21
N ASP A 79 13.43 25.27 -13.56
CA ASP A 79 13.09 26.68 -13.61
C ASP A 79 13.71 27.33 -14.87
N GLU A 80 12.88 27.63 -15.87
CA GLU A 80 13.34 28.19 -17.14
C GLU A 80 14.03 29.56 -17.00
N GLN A 81 13.70 30.32 -15.96
CA GLN A 81 14.27 31.65 -15.73
C GLN A 81 15.48 31.61 -14.78
N ASN A 82 15.67 30.53 -14.03
CA ASN A 82 16.78 30.35 -13.10
C ASN A 82 17.48 29.01 -13.39
N PRO A 83 18.41 28.97 -14.36
CA PRO A 83 19.13 27.74 -14.72
C PRO A 83 19.79 27.09 -13.50
N GLY A 84 19.60 25.78 -13.33
CA GLY A 84 20.11 25.02 -12.18
C GLY A 84 19.10 24.84 -11.05
N LYS A 85 18.04 25.66 -11.00
CA LYS A 85 16.95 25.51 -10.03
C LYS A 85 15.84 24.61 -10.54
N PHE A 86 15.20 23.91 -9.60
CA PHE A 86 14.08 23.03 -9.85
C PHE A 86 12.89 23.38 -8.95
N LEU A 87 11.73 23.55 -9.57
CA LEU A 87 10.47 23.90 -8.94
C LEU A 87 9.67 22.64 -8.65
N LEU A 88 9.11 22.54 -7.44
CA LEU A 88 8.14 21.53 -7.10
C LEU A 88 6.78 21.86 -7.73
N SER A 89 6.15 20.87 -8.36
CA SER A 89 4.78 20.96 -8.88
C SER A 89 3.99 19.69 -8.54
N PHE A 90 2.68 19.84 -8.38
CA PHE A 90 1.74 18.74 -8.15
C PHE A 90 0.31 19.21 -8.35
N THR A 91 -0.61 18.25 -8.37
CA THR A 91 -2.05 18.50 -8.34
C THR A 91 -2.65 18.15 -6.98
N PHE A 92 -3.71 18.85 -6.61
CA PHE A 92 -4.42 18.63 -5.36
C PHE A 92 -5.90 19.00 -5.49
N ASP A 93 -6.70 18.41 -4.61
CA ASP A 93 -8.11 18.76 -4.42
C ASP A 93 -8.27 19.50 -3.10
N ALA A 94 -9.14 20.50 -3.05
CA ALA A 94 -9.46 21.22 -1.83
C ALA A 94 -10.96 21.50 -1.71
N SER A 95 -11.58 21.05 -0.62
CA SER A 95 -12.99 21.31 -0.30
C SER A 95 -13.21 22.73 0.25
N VAL A 96 -12.14 23.35 0.76
CA VAL A 96 -12.13 24.65 1.45
C VAL A 96 -10.89 25.45 1.04
N PRO A 97 -10.89 26.79 1.19
CA PRO A 97 -9.68 27.60 1.01
C PRO A 97 -8.59 27.22 2.01
N GLY A 98 -7.34 27.47 1.64
CA GLY A 98 -6.21 27.11 2.48
C GLY A 98 -4.88 27.66 1.97
N SER A 99 -3.79 27.14 2.51
CA SER A 99 -2.44 27.43 2.03
C SER A 99 -1.58 26.18 1.94
N ILE A 100 -0.66 26.19 0.96
CA ILE A 100 0.39 25.20 0.80
C ILE A 100 1.70 25.86 1.19
N THR A 101 2.44 25.21 2.09
CA THR A 101 3.81 25.57 2.45
C THR A 101 4.75 24.45 1.99
N VAL A 102 5.78 24.80 1.23
CA VAL A 102 6.89 23.90 0.86
C VAL A 102 8.09 24.26 1.73
N MET A 103 8.61 23.27 2.46
CA MET A 103 9.81 23.39 3.29
C MET A 103 10.84 22.36 2.87
N PHE A 104 12.10 22.75 2.86
CA PHE A 104 13.23 21.86 2.60
C PHE A 104 13.91 21.46 3.92
N PHE A 105 14.42 20.23 3.98
CA PHE A 105 15.07 19.65 5.17
C PHE A 105 14.24 19.85 6.44
N ALA A 106 12.99 19.39 6.40
CA ALA A 106 12.01 19.62 7.44
C ALA A 106 11.85 18.41 8.37
N LYS A 107 11.71 18.69 9.66
CA LYS A 107 11.40 17.72 10.71
C LYS A 107 9.98 17.92 11.23
N GLU A 108 9.29 16.81 11.53
CA GLU A 108 8.00 16.83 12.22
C GLU A 108 8.21 17.28 13.67
N GLY A 109 7.65 18.44 14.03
CA GLY A 109 7.62 18.99 15.38
C GLY A 109 6.40 18.54 16.18
N LYS A 110 6.15 19.19 17.31
CA LYS A 110 4.92 18.99 18.10
C LYS A 110 3.73 19.66 17.42
N ASP A 111 2.53 19.18 17.71
CA ASP A 111 1.27 19.83 17.34
C ASP A 111 1.15 20.15 15.83
N CYS A 112 1.59 19.21 15.00
CA CYS A 112 1.52 19.30 13.52
C CYS A 112 2.41 20.38 12.89
N ASN A 113 3.36 20.95 13.64
CA ASN A 113 4.29 21.93 13.08
C ASN A 113 5.45 21.23 12.37
N LEU A 114 5.96 21.87 11.32
CA LEU A 114 7.17 21.44 10.63
C LEU A 114 8.26 22.45 10.94
N ILE A 115 9.47 21.93 11.17
CA ILE A 115 10.64 22.72 11.52
C ILE A 115 11.67 22.51 10.41
N ALA A 116 11.95 23.55 9.64
CA ALA A 116 13.04 23.52 8.67
C ALA A 116 14.38 23.61 9.41
N THR A 117 15.25 22.63 9.18
CA THR A 117 16.57 22.56 9.82
C THR A 117 17.60 23.48 9.15
N LYS A 118 17.29 23.96 7.93
CA LYS A 118 18.17 24.77 7.09
C LYS A 118 17.44 25.95 6.42
N GLU A 119 16.53 26.61 7.15
CA GLU A 119 15.70 27.71 6.63
C GLU A 119 16.53 28.86 6.01
N ASP A 120 17.71 29.15 6.58
CA ASP A 120 18.60 30.22 6.07
C ASP A 120 19.15 29.93 4.65
N LEU A 121 19.32 28.64 4.31
CA LEU A 121 19.81 28.19 3.01
C LEU A 121 18.66 27.89 2.05
N PHE A 122 17.57 27.34 2.57
CA PHE A 122 16.43 26.87 1.80
C PHE A 122 15.13 27.46 2.37
N PRO A 123 14.82 28.73 2.06
CA PRO A 123 13.65 29.40 2.60
C PRO A 123 12.37 28.70 2.15
N SER A 124 11.42 28.60 3.08
CA SER A 124 10.10 28.04 2.80
C SER A 124 9.28 28.95 1.87
N THR A 125 8.43 28.34 1.04
CA THR A 125 7.48 29.06 0.19
C THR A 125 6.06 28.76 0.62
N GLN A 126 5.24 29.79 0.84
CA GLN A 126 3.82 29.63 1.14
C GLN A 126 2.95 30.28 0.06
N VAL A 127 1.91 29.56 -0.37
CA VAL A 127 0.95 30.03 -1.38
C VAL A 127 -0.47 29.69 -0.93
N SER A 128 -1.34 30.70 -0.93
CA SER A 128 -2.77 30.50 -0.65
C SER A 128 -3.51 29.99 -1.87
N PHE A 129 -4.58 29.22 -1.64
CA PHE A 129 -5.44 28.67 -2.68
C PHE A 129 -6.92 28.79 -2.29
N ALA A 130 -7.80 28.80 -3.30
CA ALA A 130 -9.24 28.73 -3.10
C ALA A 130 -9.72 27.26 -3.13
N LYS A 131 -10.97 27.01 -2.72
CA LYS A 131 -11.58 25.68 -2.92
C LYS A 131 -11.64 25.33 -4.42
N GLY A 132 -11.45 24.05 -4.73
CA GLY A 132 -11.46 23.56 -6.11
C GLY A 132 -10.86 22.16 -6.22
N LEU A 133 -11.28 21.42 -7.25
CA LEU A 133 -10.75 20.10 -7.61
C LEU A 133 -9.69 20.24 -8.72
N GLU A 134 -8.78 19.28 -8.82
CA GLU A 134 -7.70 19.23 -9.82
C GLU A 134 -6.87 20.52 -9.92
N GLN A 135 -6.69 21.22 -8.80
CA GLN A 135 -5.90 22.42 -8.77
C GLN A 135 -4.42 22.07 -8.96
N ARG A 136 -3.68 22.92 -9.69
CA ARG A 136 -2.24 22.74 -9.91
C ARG A 136 -1.46 23.72 -9.05
N PHE A 137 -0.60 23.18 -8.19
CA PHE A 137 0.43 23.94 -7.51
C PHE A 137 1.73 23.88 -8.32
N LYS A 138 2.42 25.01 -8.42
CA LYS A 138 3.80 25.11 -8.89
C LYS A 138 4.49 26.20 -8.09
N GLN A 139 5.70 25.92 -7.59
CA GLN A 139 6.49 26.95 -6.90
C GLN A 139 6.74 28.17 -7.80
N ALA A 140 6.84 29.34 -7.17
CA ALA A 140 7.18 30.56 -7.87
C ALA A 140 8.60 30.49 -8.44
N CYS A 141 8.79 31.11 -9.60
CA CYS A 141 10.09 31.28 -10.23
C CYS A 141 11.12 31.82 -9.20
N GLY A 142 12.29 31.19 -9.13
CA GLY A 142 13.39 31.55 -8.24
C GLY A 142 13.34 30.95 -6.84
N THR A 143 12.21 30.36 -6.41
CA THR A 143 12.06 29.75 -5.07
C THR A 143 12.30 28.23 -5.06
N GLY A 144 12.61 27.66 -6.22
CA GLY A 144 13.00 26.26 -6.36
C GLY A 144 14.33 25.95 -5.70
N ILE A 145 14.60 24.65 -5.59
CA ILE A 145 15.86 24.13 -5.03
C ILE A 145 16.96 24.13 -6.08
N ASP A 146 18.16 24.59 -5.71
CA ASP A 146 19.39 24.30 -6.42
C ASP A 146 20.07 23.11 -5.73
N PHE A 147 20.22 22.00 -6.45
CA PHE A 147 20.83 20.79 -5.88
C PHE A 147 22.33 20.93 -5.64
N SER A 148 22.98 21.96 -6.19
CA SER A 148 24.39 22.27 -5.94
C SER A 148 24.61 22.78 -4.51
N ASP A 149 23.58 23.36 -3.90
CA ASP A 149 23.59 23.84 -2.52
C ASP A 149 23.41 22.71 -1.49
N MET A 150 23.12 21.48 -1.96
CA MET A 150 23.01 20.29 -1.14
C MET A 150 24.27 19.45 -1.21
N SER A 151 24.85 19.11 -0.05
CA SER A 151 25.92 18.12 -0.02
C SER A 151 25.35 16.69 -0.04
N GLU A 152 26.15 15.72 -0.50
CA GLU A 152 25.75 14.30 -0.43
C GLU A 152 25.59 13.81 1.02
N ALA A 153 26.31 14.42 1.97
CA ALA A 153 26.12 14.16 3.40
C ALA A 153 24.73 14.58 3.88
N ASP A 154 24.19 15.69 3.38
CA ASP A 154 22.87 16.19 3.75
C ASP A 154 21.74 15.24 3.33
N LEU A 155 21.93 14.58 2.17
CA LEU A 155 21.00 13.57 1.67
C LEU A 155 20.99 12.31 2.56
N VAL A 156 22.15 11.95 3.11
CA VAL A 156 22.30 10.77 3.97
C VAL A 156 21.84 11.07 5.39
N GLU A 157 22.23 12.21 5.96
CA GLU A 157 21.86 12.64 7.31
C GLU A 157 20.35 12.77 7.47
N ALA A 158 19.66 13.25 6.42
CA ALA A 158 18.19 13.31 6.41
C ALA A 158 17.56 11.93 6.69
N ASN A 159 18.09 10.88 6.07
CA ASN A 159 17.58 9.52 6.23
C ASN A 159 17.80 8.95 7.64
N GLU A 160 18.77 9.46 8.40
CA GLU A 160 19.13 8.96 9.74
C GLU A 160 18.47 9.75 10.89
N THR A 161 18.03 10.99 10.66
CA THR A 161 17.66 11.95 11.74
C THR A 161 16.16 12.34 11.80
N ASP A 162 15.28 11.59 11.14
CA ASP A 162 13.85 11.91 10.93
C ASP A 162 13.65 13.26 10.21
N VAL A 163 14.61 13.66 9.38
CA VAL A 163 14.53 14.87 8.56
C VAL A 163 14.17 14.47 7.13
N TYR A 164 13.19 15.14 6.53
CA TYR A 164 12.77 14.86 5.17
C TYR A 164 13.31 15.94 4.24
N HIS A 165 13.82 15.54 3.07
CA HIS A 165 14.38 16.45 2.07
C HIS A 165 13.39 17.55 1.69
N VAL A 166 12.13 17.19 1.49
CA VAL A 166 11.04 18.13 1.25
C VAL A 166 9.81 17.72 2.08
N ALA A 167 9.17 18.69 2.69
CA ALA A 167 7.85 18.53 3.30
C ALA A 167 6.88 19.56 2.70
N VAL A 168 5.75 19.08 2.21
CA VAL A 168 4.64 19.90 1.74
C VAL A 168 3.55 19.88 2.80
N LYS A 169 3.25 21.03 3.40
CA LYS A 169 2.16 21.23 4.35
C LYS A 169 1.02 21.93 3.66
N ALA A 170 -0.12 21.28 3.53
CA ALA A 170 -1.37 21.92 3.16
C ALA A 170 -2.23 22.12 4.40
N GLU A 171 -2.72 23.34 4.63
CA GLU A 171 -3.55 23.66 5.80
C GLU A 171 -4.78 24.46 5.42
N VAL A 172 -5.90 24.11 6.05
CA VAL A 172 -7.14 24.88 5.94
C VAL A 172 -6.93 26.21 6.64
N VAL A 173 -7.33 27.30 5.97
CA VAL A 173 -7.36 28.63 6.55
C VAL A 173 -8.81 28.92 6.90
N SER A 174 -9.13 29.00 8.18
CA SER A 174 -10.45 29.41 8.66
C SER A 174 -10.59 30.93 8.61
N GLU A 175 -11.69 31.43 8.05
CA GLU A 175 -12.03 32.86 8.05
C GLU A 175 -12.52 33.33 9.44
N ASP A 176 -13.05 32.40 10.24
CA ASP A 176 -13.51 32.65 11.60
C ASP A 176 -12.38 32.39 12.61
N ASP A 177 -11.71 33.47 13.01
CA ASP A 177 -10.64 33.49 14.02
C ASP A 177 -11.21 33.32 15.44
N HIS A 178 -11.99 32.25 15.65
CA HIS A 178 -12.50 31.87 16.96
C HIS A 178 -11.47 30.95 17.62
N PRO A 179 -10.77 31.38 18.69
CA PRO A 179 -9.69 30.63 19.33
C PRO A 179 -10.13 29.33 20.03
N GLU A 180 -11.42 28.96 19.93
CA GLU A 180 -11.98 27.69 20.43
C GLU A 180 -12.10 26.61 19.34
N SER A 181 -11.83 26.95 18.08
CA SER A 181 -11.73 25.98 16.99
C SER A 181 -10.44 25.17 17.15
N GLY A 182 -10.56 23.86 17.31
CA GLY A 182 -9.42 22.94 17.47
C GLY A 182 -8.37 23.04 16.34
N THR A 183 -7.26 22.30 16.48
CA THR A 183 -6.16 22.29 15.49
C THR A 183 -6.71 22.14 14.07
N PRO A 184 -6.37 23.06 13.14
CA PRO A 184 -6.97 23.06 11.81
C PRO A 184 -6.64 21.78 11.06
N ASN A 185 -7.51 21.41 10.13
CA ASN A 185 -7.27 20.26 9.28
C ASN A 185 -6.05 20.51 8.40
N ARG A 186 -5.14 19.55 8.38
CA ARG A 186 -3.84 19.67 7.68
C ARG A 186 -3.45 18.36 7.02
N GLN A 187 -2.83 18.45 5.87
CA GLN A 187 -2.14 17.34 5.23
C GLN A 187 -0.64 17.65 5.12
N ILE A 188 0.20 16.74 5.59
CA ILE A 188 1.65 16.80 5.42
C ILE A 188 2.07 15.68 4.48
N THR A 189 2.77 16.04 3.41
CA THR A 189 3.38 15.09 2.46
C THR A 189 4.89 15.20 2.57
N HIS A 190 5.53 14.13 3.05
CA HIS A 190 6.97 14.01 3.11
C HIS A 190 7.52 13.36 1.85
N VAL A 191 8.61 13.92 1.36
CA VAL A 191 9.23 13.57 0.09
C VAL A 191 10.73 13.41 0.30
N VAL A 192 11.28 12.37 -0.33
CA VAL A 192 12.72 12.18 -0.44
C VAL A 192 13.17 12.46 -1.87
N LEU A 193 14.39 12.97 -1.99
CA LEU A 193 15.05 13.23 -3.25
C LEU A 193 16.04 12.10 -3.51
N GLU A 194 15.95 11.48 -4.67
CA GLU A 194 16.80 10.36 -5.07
C GLU A 194 17.38 10.63 -6.45
N LYS A 195 18.67 10.34 -6.64
CA LYS A 195 19.29 10.36 -7.97
C LYS A 195 18.91 9.09 -8.72
N ASP A 196 18.49 9.23 -9.97
CA ASP A 196 18.31 8.08 -10.84
C ASP A 196 19.66 7.59 -11.43
N HIS A 197 19.60 6.57 -12.30
CA HIS A 197 20.78 5.99 -12.94
C HIS A 197 21.54 6.97 -13.87
N LYS A 198 20.95 8.11 -14.22
CA LYS A 198 21.57 9.18 -14.99
C LYS A 198 22.11 10.30 -14.10
N GLY A 199 21.90 10.22 -12.78
CA GLY A 199 22.28 11.24 -11.81
C GLY A 199 21.27 12.37 -11.67
N GLU A 200 20.09 12.26 -12.28
CA GLU A 200 19.03 13.27 -12.18
C GLU A 200 18.21 13.07 -10.89
N TYR A 201 17.91 14.16 -10.18
CA TYR A 201 17.10 14.10 -8.98
C TYR A 201 15.61 13.87 -9.29
N LYS A 202 15.02 12.92 -8.58
CA LYS A 202 13.59 12.62 -8.58
C LYS A 202 13.03 12.76 -7.19
N ALA A 203 11.83 13.32 -7.12
CA ALA A 203 11.07 13.42 -5.89
C ALA A 203 10.19 12.18 -5.74
N ARG A 204 10.29 11.52 -4.57
CA ARG A 204 9.47 10.37 -4.22
C ARG A 204 8.75 10.63 -2.91
N VAL A 205 7.42 10.56 -2.95
CA VAL A 205 6.60 10.66 -1.74
C VAL A 205 6.81 9.40 -0.90
N VAL A 206 7.21 9.58 0.36
CA VAL A 206 7.47 8.48 1.31
C VAL A 206 6.37 8.32 2.35
N LYS A 207 5.68 9.42 2.69
CA LYS A 207 4.72 9.43 3.78
C LYS A 207 3.73 10.57 3.60
N GLN A 208 2.46 10.29 3.78
CA GLN A 208 1.41 11.30 3.87
C GLN A 208 0.74 11.18 5.23
N ILE A 209 0.49 12.32 5.88
CA ILE A 209 -0.09 12.40 7.21
C ILE A 209 -1.27 13.37 7.12
N LEU A 210 -2.41 12.95 7.63
CA LEU A 210 -3.61 13.76 7.77
C LEU A 210 -3.83 14.06 9.25
N TRP A 211 -4.05 15.33 9.55
CA TRP A 211 -4.41 15.82 10.87
C TRP A 211 -5.83 16.35 10.80
N VAL A 212 -6.74 15.70 11.53
CA VAL A 212 -8.16 16.06 11.56
C VAL A 212 -8.65 15.95 13.00
N ASN A 213 -9.31 17.00 13.49
CA ASN A 213 -9.86 17.05 14.85
C ASN A 213 -8.82 16.69 15.94
N GLY A 214 -7.58 17.16 15.80
CA GLY A 214 -6.49 16.88 16.75
C GLY A 214 -5.88 15.47 16.65
N ASN A 215 -6.40 14.61 15.77
CA ASN A 215 -5.90 13.26 15.59
C ASN A 215 -5.00 13.15 14.36
N ARG A 216 -3.93 12.35 14.50
CA ARG A 216 -2.93 12.10 13.46
C ARG A 216 -3.17 10.77 12.77
N TYR A 217 -3.31 10.80 11.46
CA TYR A 217 -3.52 9.62 10.62
C TYR A 217 -2.43 9.51 9.56
N VAL A 218 -1.69 8.41 9.55
CA VAL A 218 -0.73 8.12 8.48
C VAL A 218 -1.47 7.45 7.34
N LEU A 219 -1.46 8.08 6.16
CA LEU A 219 -2.06 7.51 4.96
C LEU A 219 -1.20 6.37 4.47
N GLN A 220 -1.82 5.20 4.34
CA GLN A 220 -1.19 3.99 3.85
C GLN A 220 -2.04 3.41 2.73
N GLU A 221 -1.39 3.02 1.64
CA GLU A 221 -2.08 2.26 0.59
C GLU A 221 -2.54 0.92 1.14
N ILE A 222 -3.68 0.48 0.63
CA ILE A 222 -4.20 -0.86 0.86
C ILE A 222 -4.06 -1.62 -0.45
N TYR A 223 -3.36 -2.75 -0.39
CA TYR A 223 -3.14 -3.57 -1.57
C TYR A 223 -4.41 -4.36 -1.89
N GLY A 224 -4.80 -4.36 -3.17
CA GLY A 224 -6.01 -5.04 -3.63
C GLY A 224 -7.28 -4.19 -3.67
N ILE A 225 -7.20 -2.89 -3.35
CA ILE A 225 -8.29 -1.91 -3.58
C ILE A 225 -8.32 -1.40 -5.03
N GLY A 226 -7.15 -1.29 -5.67
CA GLY A 226 -7.01 -0.65 -6.99
C GLY A 226 -7.68 -1.44 -8.10
N ASN A 227 -8.93 -1.08 -8.44
CA ASN A 227 -9.54 -1.16 -9.78
C ASN A 227 -10.93 -0.49 -9.87
N THR A 228 -11.32 0.40 -8.94
CA THR A 228 -12.71 0.91 -8.89
C THR A 228 -12.92 2.37 -9.28
N VAL A 229 -11.88 3.20 -9.40
CA VAL A 229 -12.09 4.66 -9.54
C VAL A 229 -11.70 5.30 -10.88
N ASP A 230 -10.99 4.61 -11.79
CA ASP A 230 -10.58 5.22 -13.08
C ASP A 230 -10.86 4.38 -14.34
N ASP A 231 -11.59 3.27 -14.25
CA ASP A 231 -11.94 2.51 -15.45
C ASP A 231 -13.32 2.93 -15.98
N ASN A 232 -13.32 4.01 -16.76
CA ASN A 232 -14.39 4.35 -17.69
C ASN A 232 -14.40 3.42 -18.93
N GLY A 233 -13.81 2.23 -18.81
CA GLY A 233 -13.94 1.13 -19.76
C GLY A 233 -15.05 0.18 -19.33
N GLU A 234 -16.21 0.30 -19.97
CA GLU A 234 -17.16 -0.82 -20.05
C GLU A 234 -16.39 -2.05 -20.59
N ASP A 235 -16.50 -3.19 -19.88
CA ASP A 235 -15.98 -4.51 -20.26
C ASP A 235 -14.50 -4.87 -19.98
N ALA A 236 -13.94 -4.50 -18.82
CA ALA A 236 -12.71 -5.12 -18.30
C ALA A 236 -12.84 -5.67 -16.85
N ASN A 237 -13.67 -6.71 -16.71
CA ASN A 237 -13.52 -7.81 -15.76
C ASN A 237 -13.69 -7.50 -14.24
N GLU A 238 -14.92 -7.68 -13.74
CA GLU A 238 -15.23 -7.81 -12.29
C GLU A 238 -14.43 -8.90 -11.56
N ARG A 239 -13.84 -9.87 -12.29
CA ARG A 239 -13.08 -11.03 -11.75
C ARG A 239 -11.81 -10.69 -10.95
N GLY A 240 -11.52 -9.41 -10.72
CA GLY A 240 -10.39 -8.96 -9.90
C GLY A 240 -10.77 -8.47 -8.50
N LYS A 241 -12.07 -8.24 -8.24
CA LYS A 241 -12.56 -7.55 -7.03
C LYS A 241 -13.20 -8.48 -5.99
N GLU A 242 -13.37 -9.75 -6.33
CA GLU A 242 -14.01 -10.76 -5.49
C GLU A 242 -13.07 -11.30 -4.41
N CYS A 243 -13.65 -11.65 -3.27
CA CYS A 243 -13.00 -12.32 -2.15
C CYS A 243 -12.26 -13.58 -2.63
N VAL A 244 -10.98 -13.72 -2.29
CA VAL A 244 -10.16 -14.87 -2.72
C VAL A 244 -10.57 -16.20 -2.07
N ILE A 245 -11.45 -16.15 -1.05
CA ILE A 245 -11.91 -17.32 -0.32
C ILE A 245 -13.22 -17.84 -0.91
N CYS A 246 -14.25 -17.01 -1.04
CA CYS A 246 -15.55 -17.44 -1.58
C CYS A 246 -15.71 -17.19 -3.09
N LEU A 247 -14.91 -16.32 -3.69
CA LEU A 247 -15.00 -15.92 -5.10
C LEU A 247 -16.40 -15.48 -5.51
N SER A 248 -17.14 -14.84 -4.59
CA SER A 248 -18.55 -14.48 -4.82
C SER A 248 -18.85 -13.08 -4.29
N GLU A 249 -18.48 -12.79 -3.05
CA GLU A 249 -18.66 -11.46 -2.45
C GLU A 249 -17.47 -10.55 -2.77
N PRO A 250 -17.67 -9.22 -2.89
CA PRO A 250 -16.59 -8.27 -3.07
C PRO A 250 -15.67 -8.25 -1.85
N ARG A 251 -14.42 -7.83 -2.05
CA ARG A 251 -13.48 -7.62 -0.95
C ARG A 251 -13.84 -6.32 -0.22
N ASP A 252 -13.98 -6.42 1.09
CA ASP A 252 -14.23 -5.30 2.00
C ASP A 252 -13.26 -5.31 3.20
N THR A 253 -12.51 -6.40 3.40
CA THR A 253 -11.73 -6.61 4.62
C THR A 253 -10.24 -6.59 4.34
N THR A 254 -9.54 -5.71 5.04
CA THR A 254 -8.08 -5.55 5.01
C THR A 254 -7.41 -6.27 6.18
N VAL A 255 -6.33 -6.99 5.87
CA VAL A 255 -5.49 -7.67 6.87
C VAL A 255 -4.39 -6.75 7.37
N LEU A 256 -4.25 -6.57 8.68
CA LEU A 256 -3.15 -5.82 9.28
C LEU A 256 -2.12 -6.76 9.94
N PRO A 257 -0.81 -6.46 9.84
CA PRO A 257 -0.20 -5.22 9.33
C PRO A 257 0.18 -5.26 7.84
N CYS A 258 -0.07 -6.36 7.13
CA CYS A 258 0.38 -6.53 5.74
C CYS A 258 -0.44 -5.73 4.69
N ARG A 259 -1.59 -5.19 5.08
CA ARG A 259 -2.50 -4.33 4.29
C ARG A 259 -3.08 -4.96 3.02
N HIS A 260 -3.18 -6.28 2.97
CA HIS A 260 -3.88 -6.95 1.86
C HIS A 260 -5.39 -6.95 2.08
N MET A 261 -6.13 -6.25 1.23
CA MET A 261 -7.57 -6.41 1.08
C MET A 261 -7.82 -7.58 0.12
N CYS A 262 -8.20 -8.73 0.66
CA CYS A 262 -8.31 -9.97 -0.11
C CYS A 262 -9.57 -10.79 0.18
N MET A 263 -10.39 -10.41 1.16
CA MET A 263 -11.56 -11.19 1.56
C MET A 263 -12.76 -10.30 1.88
N CYS A 264 -13.95 -10.88 1.82
CA CYS A 264 -15.18 -10.27 2.35
C CYS A 264 -15.29 -10.49 3.87
N SER A 265 -16.12 -9.69 4.53
CA SER A 265 -16.32 -9.69 5.98
C SER A 265 -16.86 -11.03 6.49
N GLY A 266 -17.69 -11.70 5.69
CA GLY A 266 -18.16 -13.06 5.97
C GLY A 266 -17.03 -14.09 6.05
N CYS A 267 -16.12 -14.09 5.07
CA CYS A 267 -14.97 -14.98 5.07
C CYS A 267 -13.93 -14.60 6.13
N ALA A 268 -13.76 -13.31 6.41
CA ALA A 268 -12.88 -12.80 7.46
C ALA A 268 -13.26 -13.33 8.85
N LYS A 269 -14.56 -13.39 9.15
CA LYS A 269 -15.07 -13.95 10.42
C LYS A 269 -14.73 -15.43 10.56
N LEU A 270 -14.79 -16.19 9.46
CA LEU A 270 -14.47 -17.63 9.46
C LEU A 270 -12.97 -17.90 9.52
N LEU A 271 -12.15 -17.08 8.85
CA LEU A 271 -10.70 -17.26 8.78
C LEU A 271 -10.07 -17.43 10.17
N ARG A 272 -10.55 -16.66 11.15
CA ARG A 272 -10.09 -16.64 12.55
C ARG A 272 -10.11 -17.99 13.25
N PHE A 273 -11.03 -18.87 12.84
CA PHE A 273 -11.17 -20.18 13.44
C PHE A 273 -10.31 -21.23 12.74
N GLN A 274 -9.77 -20.93 11.56
CA GLN A 274 -9.00 -21.86 10.75
C GLN A 274 -7.50 -21.51 10.72
N THR A 275 -7.16 -20.22 10.62
CA THR A 275 -5.77 -19.74 10.52
C THR A 275 -5.68 -18.27 10.92
N ASN A 276 -4.51 -17.87 11.40
CA ASN A 276 -4.17 -16.47 11.68
C ASN A 276 -3.18 -15.91 10.65
N LEU A 277 -3.15 -16.43 9.42
CA LEU A 277 -2.24 -15.96 8.36
C LEU A 277 -2.99 -15.27 7.23
N CYS A 278 -2.39 -14.23 6.65
CA CYS A 278 -2.90 -13.55 5.46
C CYS A 278 -2.94 -14.53 4.26
N PRO A 279 -4.07 -14.64 3.51
CA PRO A 279 -4.15 -15.49 2.33
C PRO A 279 -3.17 -15.14 1.20
N ILE A 280 -2.74 -13.88 1.12
CA ILE A 280 -1.85 -13.40 0.06
C ILE A 280 -0.38 -13.59 0.42
N CYS A 281 0.07 -13.04 1.55
CA CYS A 281 1.50 -13.02 1.91
C CYS A 281 1.87 -13.97 3.05
N ARG A 282 0.90 -14.70 3.63
CA ARG A 282 1.09 -15.61 4.78
C ARG A 282 1.68 -14.97 6.03
N GLN A 283 1.70 -13.64 6.12
CA GLN A 283 2.09 -12.94 7.34
C GLN A 283 1.02 -13.14 8.43
N PRO A 284 1.41 -13.26 9.71
CA PRO A 284 0.46 -13.30 10.82
C PRO A 284 -0.50 -12.10 10.82
N VAL A 285 -1.76 -12.37 11.13
CA VAL A 285 -2.85 -11.40 11.21
C VAL A 285 -2.96 -10.92 12.65
N ASP A 286 -2.71 -9.63 12.85
CA ASP A 286 -2.93 -9.00 14.15
C ASP A 286 -4.41 -8.60 14.28
N ARG A 287 -4.95 -7.95 13.24
CA ARG A 287 -6.32 -7.41 13.20
C ARG A 287 -6.90 -7.43 11.79
N LEU A 288 -8.22 -7.45 11.71
CA LEU A 288 -8.98 -7.32 10.46
C LEU A 288 -9.79 -6.02 10.50
N LEU A 289 -9.65 -5.22 9.43
CA LEU A 289 -10.34 -3.96 9.26
C LEU A 289 -11.37 -4.08 8.13
N GLU A 290 -12.65 -4.00 8.46
CA GLU A 290 -13.75 -3.96 7.48
C GLU A 290 -13.93 -2.53 6.96
N ILE A 291 -13.98 -2.36 5.65
CA ILE A 291 -14.11 -1.09 4.95
C ILE A 291 -15.43 -1.08 4.21
N THR A 292 -16.37 -0.29 4.69
CA THR A 292 -17.67 -0.09 4.06
C THR A 292 -17.59 1.06 3.06
N VAL A 293 -17.71 0.76 1.77
CA VAL A 293 -17.83 1.79 0.73
C VAL A 293 -19.32 2.15 0.63
N ASN A 294 -19.72 3.30 1.18
CA ASN A 294 -21.07 3.81 1.00
C ASN A 294 -21.27 4.20 -0.47
N ASN A 295 -21.95 3.35 -1.25
CA ASN A 295 -22.30 3.60 -2.66
C ASN A 295 -23.41 4.65 -2.87
N ASN A 296 -23.62 5.58 -1.92
CA ASN A 296 -24.78 6.47 -1.92
C ASN A 296 -24.66 7.74 -2.78
N ASP A 297 -23.59 7.93 -3.56
CA ASP A 297 -23.42 9.11 -4.42
C ASP A 297 -23.79 8.86 -5.90
N ARG A 298 -24.70 7.90 -6.17
CA ARG A 298 -25.23 7.62 -7.51
C ARG A 298 -26.73 7.95 -7.65
N ASN A 299 -27.14 9.14 -7.24
CA ASN A 299 -28.48 9.64 -7.57
C ASN A 299 -28.47 11.12 -7.95
#